data_AF-A0A7W1N406-F1
#
_entry.id   AF-A0A7W1N406-F1
#
_cell.length_a   1.000
_cell.length_b   1.000
_cell.length_c   1.000
_cell.angle_alpha   90.00
_cell.angle_beta   90.00
_cell.angle_gamma   90.00
#
_symmetry.space_group_name_H-M   'P 1'
#
loop_
_entity.id
_entity.type
_entity.pdbx_description
1 polymer ?
#
loop_
_entity_poly.entity_id
_entity_poly.type
_entity_poly.pdbx_seq_one_letter_code
_entity_poly.pdbx_strand_id
1 'polypeptide(L)' 'MAVSPLLQIRAIRAHQSSRGVSVAYQQVLLVGFILWLSYGIALGNPAIIIPNIVAAVVSIATILVSRHYR' A
#
# COMPACT_ATOMS: atom_id res chain seq x y z
N MET A 1 0.33 -10.94 -2.41
CA MET A 1 1.00 -9.92 -1.56
C MET A 1 0.42 -8.52 -1.76
N ALA A 2 0.36 -7.95 -2.97
CA ALA A 2 -0.12 -6.56 -3.17
C ALA A 2 -1.55 -6.27 -2.64
N VAL A 3 -2.42 -7.28 -2.59
CA VAL A 3 -3.84 -7.14 -2.19
C VAL A 3 -4.05 -7.38 -0.69
N SER A 4 -3.09 -7.97 0.03
CA SER A 4 -3.25 -8.28 1.45
C SER A 4 -3.55 -7.08 2.36
N PRO A 5 -3.10 -5.84 2.07
CA PRO A 5 -3.47 -4.69 2.88
C PRO A 5 -4.99 -4.37 2.83
N LEU A 6 -5.75 -4.89 1.85
CA LEU A 6 -7.22 -4.80 1.90
C LEU A 6 -7.81 -5.52 3.13
N LEU A 7 -7.15 -6.58 3.61
CA LEU A 7 -7.55 -7.25 4.85
C LEU A 7 -7.28 -6.36 6.07
N GLN A 8 -6.20 -5.56 6.05
CA GLN A 8 -5.92 -4.58 7.10
C GLN A 8 -6.97 -3.46 7.08
N ILE A 9 -7.36 -2.95 5.91
CA ILE A 9 -8.45 -1.99 5.76
C ILE A 9 -9.76 -2.54 6.34
N ARG A 10 -10.10 -3.80 6.02
CA ARG A 10 -11.29 -4.46 6.56
C ARG A 10 -11.25 -4.55 8.10
N ALA A 11 -10.10 -4.91 8.67
CA ALA A 11 -9.91 -4.98 10.11
C ALA A 11 -10.03 -3.60 10.78
N ILE A 12 -9.42 -2.55 10.21
CA ILE A 12 -9.54 -1.18 10.72
C ILE A 12 -11.02 -0.76 10.77
N ARG A 13 -11.77 -1.01 9.69
CA ARG A 13 -13.21 -0.68 9.62
C ARG A 13 -14.04 -1.49 10.62
N ALA A 14 -13.73 -2.78 10.80
CA ALA A 14 -14.45 -3.63 11.74
C ALA A 14 -14.22 -3.21 13.21
N HIS A 15 -13.00 -2.83 13.55
CA HIS A 15 -12.63 -2.42 14.92
C HIS A 15 -12.74 -0.91 15.17
N GLN A 16 -13.13 -0.12 14.16
CA GLN A 16 -13.18 1.35 14.20
C GLN A 16 -11.88 1.97 14.75
N SER A 17 -10.75 1.29 14.55
CA SER A 17 -9.48 1.67 15.14
C SER A 17 -8.32 1.20 14.28
N SER A 18 -7.35 2.09 14.10
CA SER A 18 -6.11 1.83 13.39
C SER A 18 -4.92 1.49 14.30
N ARG A 19 -5.15 1.26 15.61
CA ARG A 19 -4.08 1.05 16.60
C ARG A 19 -3.14 -0.13 16.30
N GLY A 20 -3.64 -1.14 15.58
CA GLY A 20 -2.86 -2.31 15.15
C GLY A 20 -2.12 -2.14 13.82
N VAL A 21 -2.22 -0.99 13.15
CA VAL A 21 -1.65 -0.76 11.81
C VAL A 21 -0.59 0.35 11.87
N SER A 22 0.64 0.01 11.47
CA SER A 22 1.74 0.97 11.41
C SER A 22 1.68 1.81 10.13
N VAL A 23 1.24 3.06 10.25
CA VAL A 23 1.25 4.03 9.15
C VAL A 23 2.66 4.26 8.62
N ALA A 24 3.66 4.32 9.52
CA ALA A 24 5.07 4.51 9.15
C ALA A 24 5.59 3.36 8.29
N TYR A 25 5.25 2.12 8.65
CA TYR A 25 5.57 0.95 7.82
C TYR A 25 4.95 1.05 6.44
N GLN A 26 3.68 1.46 6.34
CA GLN A 26 3.00 1.61 5.05
C GLN A 26 3.60 2.73 4.19
N GLN A 27 4.13 3.80 4.81
CA GLN A 27 4.86 4.84 4.09
C GLN A 27 6.18 4.31 3.51
N VAL A 28 6.93 3.51 4.27
CA VAL A 28 8.18 2.89 3.77
C VAL A 28 7.88 1.97 2.58
N LEU A 29 6.84 1.14 2.67
CA LEU A 29 6.43 0.30 1.55
C LEU A 29 6.03 1.12 0.32
N LEU A 30 5.29 2.22 0.50
CA LEU A 30 4.91 3.10 -0.61
C LEU A 30 6.14 3.66 -1.34
N VAL A 31 7.18 4.09 -0.62
CA VAL A 31 8.45 4.51 -1.24
C VAL A 31 9.08 3.36 -2.01
N GLY A 32 9.11 2.15 -1.44
CA GLY A 32 9.59 0.96 -2.12
C GLY A 32 8.85 0.66 -3.44
N PHE A 33 7.51 0.75 -3.45
CA PHE A 33 6.71 0.54 -4.65
C PHE A 33 6.95 1.61 -5.71
N ILE A 34 7.16 2.87 -5.32
CA ILE A 34 7.52 3.95 -6.24
C ILE A 34 8.88 3.65 -6.89
N LEU A 35 9.89 3.25 -6.11
CA LEU A 35 11.21 2.90 -6.64
C LEU A 35 11.14 1.73 -7.63
N TRP A 36 10.43 0.65 -7.27
CA TRP A 36 10.24 -0.49 -8.16
C TRP A 36 9.43 -0.16 -9.40
N LEU A 37 8.45 0.74 -9.29
CA LEU A 37 7.70 1.24 -10.44
C LEU A 37 8.62 2.03 -11.39
N SER A 38 9.41 2.96 -10.87
CA SER A 38 10.40 3.70 -11.67
C SER A 38 11.39 2.77 -12.35
N TYR A 39 11.84 1.72 -11.65
CA TYR A 39 12.71 0.69 -12.22
C TYR A 39 12.02 -0.12 -13.34
N GLY A 40 10.78 -0.55 -13.13
CA GLY A 40 9.99 -1.26 -14.13
C GLY A 40 9.76 -0.42 -15.39
N ILE A 41 9.50 0.89 -15.23
CA ILE A 41 9.37 1.84 -16.33
C ILE A 41 10.69 1.97 -17.08
N ALA A 42 11.82 2.13 -16.37
CA ALA A 42 13.14 2.23 -17.00
C ALA A 42 13.52 0.99 -17.82
N LEU A 43 13.02 -0.19 -17.41
CA LEU A 43 13.20 -1.45 -18.15
C LEU A 43 12.15 -1.70 -19.24
N GLY A 44 11.07 -0.91 -19.31
CA GLY A 44 9.92 -1.22 -20.17
C GLY A 44 9.24 -2.54 -19.81
N ASN A 45 9.35 -3.00 -18.55
CA ASN A 45 8.88 -4.33 -18.14
C ASN A 45 7.49 -4.26 -17.48
N PRO A 46 6.40 -4.61 -18.21
CA PRO A 46 5.04 -4.54 -17.67
C PRO A 46 4.81 -5.48 -16.48
N ALA A 47 5.56 -6.59 -16.38
CA ALA A 47 5.44 -7.53 -15.27
C ALA A 47 5.93 -6.94 -13.94
N ILE A 48 6.77 -5.89 -13.98
CA ILE A 48 7.17 -5.12 -12.79
C ILE A 48 6.21 -3.94 -12.58
N ILE A 49 5.84 -3.24 -13.65
CA ILE A 49 5.03 -2.02 -13.60
C ILE A 49 3.65 -2.29 -12.99
N ILE A 50 2.90 -3.25 -13.55
CA ILE A 50 1.50 -3.51 -13.17
C ILE A 50 1.34 -3.84 -11.68
N PRO A 51 2.07 -4.81 -11.09
CA PRO A 51 1.89 -5.13 -9.68
C PRO A 51 2.32 -3.99 -8.74
N ASN A 52 3.31 -3.19 -9.11
CA ASN A 52 3.76 -2.06 -8.28
C ASN A 52 2.77 -0.90 -8.30
N ILE A 53 2.06 -0.66 -9.41
CA ILE A 53 0.93 0.28 -9.46
C ILE A 53 -0.17 -0.16 -8.48
N VAL A 54 -0.57 -1.43 -8.56
CA VAL A 54 -1.61 -1.98 -7.67
C VAL A 54 -1.18 -1.86 -6.20
N ALA A 55 0.06 -2.21 -5.88
CA ALA A 55 0.59 -2.13 -4.52
C ALA A 55 0.67 -0.68 -3.98
N ALA A 56 1.03 0.29 -4.83
CA ALA A 56 1.05 1.70 -4.48
C ALA A 56 -0.37 2.23 -4.19
N VAL A 57 -1.35 1.92 -5.04
CA VAL A 57 -2.76 2.31 -4.85
C VAL A 57 -3.32 1.73 -3.54
N VAL A 58 -3.10 0.43 -3.31
CA VAL A 58 -3.57 -0.24 -2.09
C VAL A 58 -2.88 0.33 -0.83
N SER A 59 -1.60 0.68 -0.91
CA SER A 59 -0.87 1.30 0.22
C SER A 59 -1.41 2.70 0.54
N ILE A 60 -1.64 3.52 -0.48
CA ILE A 60 -2.24 4.85 -0.33
C ILE A 60 -3.63 4.73 0.33
N ALA A 61 -4.48 3.84 -0.17
CA ALA A 61 -5.80 3.58 0.41
C ALA A 61 -5.70 3.17 1.89
N THR A 62 -4.74 2.30 2.23
CA THR A 62 -4.54 1.86 3.62
C THR A 62 -4.08 3.01 4.52
N ILE A 63 -3.17 3.87 4.05
CA ILE A 63 -2.71 5.06 4.79
C ILE A 63 -3.88 6.01 5.04
N LEU A 64 -4.68 6.30 4.01
CA LEU A 64 -5.83 7.21 4.11
C LEU A 64 -6.87 6.68 5.11
N VAL A 65 -7.24 5.40 5.00
CA VAL A 65 -8.18 4.77 5.95
C VAL A 65 -7.59 4.76 7.36
N SER A 66 -6.33 4.37 7.52
CA SER A 66 -5.69 4.35 8.83
C SER A 66 -5.62 5.73 9.49
N ARG A 67 -5.49 6.82 8.71
CA ARG A 67 -5.53 8.18 9.25
C ARG A 67 -6.94 8.62 9.64
N HIS A 68 -7.96 8.14 8.95
CA HIS A 68 -9.36 8.47 9.25
C HIS A 68 -9.85 7.83 10.56
N TYR A 69 -9.40 6.61 10.88
CA TYR A 69 -9.75 5.87 12.10
C TYR A 69 -8.64 5.91 13.16
N ARG A 70 -7.93 7.05 13.29
CA ARG A 70 -6.80 7.21 14.21
C ARG A 70 -7.20 7.93 15.49
#